data_AF-A0A813FF86-F1
#
_entry.id   AF-A0A813FF86-F1
#
_cell.length_a   1.000
_cell.length_b   1.000
_cell.length_c   1.000
_cell.angle_alpha   90.00
_cell.angle_beta   90.00
_cell.angle_gamma   90.00
#
_symmetry.space_group_name_H-M   'P 1'
#
loop_
_entity.id
_entity.type
_entity.pdbx_description
1 polymer ?
#
loop_
_entity_poly.entity_id
_entity_poly.type
_entity_poly.pdbx_seq_one_letter_code
_entity_poly.pdbx_strand_id
1 'polypeptide(L)'
;FGMSRVLRYKVHTRATQPLIDKGMNFGVRYAYDMGKCTGPGKYLDHWESYGMVVGCNALGSYPFPNYTEYKLFPYPGAVWYSLPGNCGSMEWNQADADCRAEQVTPTGAGNCTYSYEAAGEISLGELDSQQGDNRDNFWREADGKSCLTCTSCLREERYPGDLKDTDLQTPPCPA
;
A
#
# COMPACT_ATOMS: atom_id res chain seq x y z
N PHE A 1 -10.67 -2.34 18.36
CA PHE A 1 -10.52 -1.11 17.56
C PHE A 1 -11.85 -0.80 16.91
N GLY A 2 -12.42 0.40 17.13
CA GLY A 2 -13.71 0.84 16.55
C GLY A 2 -13.57 1.38 15.13
N MET A 3 -12.89 0.64 14.25
CA MET A 3 -12.68 1.05 12.86
C MET A 3 -14.01 0.96 12.09
N SER A 4 -14.38 2.02 11.39
CA SER A 4 -15.67 2.12 10.68
C SER A 4 -15.54 2.58 9.23
N ARG A 5 -14.34 2.96 8.80
CA ARG A 5 -14.08 3.54 7.47
C ARG A 5 -12.74 3.08 6.92
N VAL A 6 -12.69 2.99 5.60
CA VAL A 6 -11.47 2.81 4.81
C VAL A 6 -11.17 4.12 4.10
N LEU A 7 -10.01 4.69 4.39
CA LEU A 7 -9.51 5.88 3.69
C LEU A 7 -8.89 5.46 2.36
N ARG A 8 -9.16 6.21 1.30
CA ARG A 8 -8.62 5.96 -0.03
C ARG A 8 -7.67 7.09 -0.41
N TYR A 9 -6.60 6.72 -1.08
CA TYR A 9 -5.59 7.65 -1.54
C TYR A 9 -5.27 7.36 -2.99
N LYS A 10 -5.08 8.42 -3.78
CA LYS A 10 -4.46 8.32 -5.10
C LYS A 10 -2.98 8.57 -4.91
N VAL A 11 -2.16 7.60 -5.31
CA VAL A 11 -0.71 7.64 -5.08
C VAL A 11 -0.01 7.74 -6.42
N HIS A 12 0.87 8.72 -6.56
CA HIS A 12 1.82 8.80 -7.67
C HIS A 12 3.18 8.37 -7.14
N THR A 13 3.85 7.46 -7.84
CA THR A 13 5.18 6.99 -7.45
C THR A 13 6.17 7.17 -8.59
N ARG A 14 7.45 7.30 -8.25
CA ARG A 14 8.55 7.28 -9.20
C ARG A 14 9.72 6.52 -8.61
N ALA A 15 10.14 5.48 -9.32
CA ALA A 15 11.30 4.69 -8.93
C ALA A 15 12.57 5.56 -8.95
N THR A 16 13.46 5.30 -8.00
CA THR A 16 14.77 5.92 -7.97
C THR A 16 15.70 5.26 -8.99
N GLN A 17 16.74 5.98 -9.43
CA GLN A 17 17.70 5.41 -10.39
C GLN A 17 18.30 4.07 -9.91
N PRO A 18 18.69 3.91 -8.63
CA PRO A 18 19.19 2.63 -8.14
C PRO A 18 18.18 1.46 -8.22
N LEU A 19 16.87 1.73 -8.15
CA LEU A 19 15.84 0.72 -8.40
C LEU A 19 15.69 0.43 -9.90
N ILE A 20 15.66 1.47 -10.72
CA ILE A 20 15.57 1.36 -12.19
C ILE A 20 16.74 0.53 -12.74
N ASP A 21 17.95 0.76 -12.25
CA ASP A 21 19.17 0.04 -12.64
C ASP A 21 19.08 -1.47 -12.33
N LYS A 22 18.19 -1.86 -11.42
CA LYS A 22 17.88 -3.26 -11.06
C LYS A 22 16.63 -3.79 -11.73
N GLY A 23 16.00 -3.03 -12.64
CA GLY A 23 14.74 -3.40 -13.28
C GLY A 23 13.55 -3.40 -12.33
N MET A 24 13.61 -2.63 -11.24
CA MET A 24 12.56 -2.56 -10.21
C MET A 24 11.84 -1.21 -10.22
N ASN A 25 10.54 -1.23 -9.90
CA ASN A 25 9.74 -0.01 -9.69
C ASN A 25 9.47 0.27 -8.20
N PHE A 26 9.51 -0.78 -7.38
CA PHE A 26 9.27 -0.74 -5.93
C PHE A 26 10.42 -1.40 -5.20
N GLY A 27 10.69 -0.93 -3.98
CA GLY A 27 11.63 -1.58 -3.07
C GLY A 27 10.95 -2.58 -2.14
N VAL A 28 11.67 -2.98 -1.11
CA VAL A 28 11.14 -3.84 -0.04
C VAL A 28 10.14 -3.06 0.82
N ARG A 29 9.02 -3.68 1.18
CA ARG A 29 8.07 -3.13 2.16
C ARG A 29 8.70 -3.02 3.55
N TYR A 30 8.58 -1.86 4.18
CA TYR A 30 8.86 -1.65 5.60
C TYR A 30 7.57 -1.45 6.41
N ALA A 31 7.60 -1.88 7.68
CA ALA A 31 6.57 -1.54 8.66
C ALA A 31 6.88 -0.16 9.27
N TYR A 32 5.83 0.60 9.56
CA TYR A 32 5.93 1.90 10.22
C TYR A 32 4.98 1.92 11.42
N ASP A 33 5.53 1.95 12.62
CA ASP A 33 4.77 2.11 13.86
C ASP A 33 4.89 3.55 14.31
N MET A 34 3.75 4.21 14.53
CA MET A 34 3.71 5.63 14.90
C MET A 34 4.48 6.54 13.93
N GLY A 35 4.54 6.20 12.64
CA GLY A 35 5.28 6.97 11.63
C GLY A 35 6.77 6.64 11.52
N LYS A 36 7.32 5.90 12.48
CA LYS A 36 8.72 5.46 12.49
C LYS A 36 8.85 4.08 11.83
N CYS A 37 9.85 3.92 10.98
CA CYS A 37 10.21 2.65 10.38
C CYS A 37 10.67 1.68 11.47
N THR A 38 9.90 0.61 11.65
CA THR A 38 10.14 -0.50 12.58
C THR A 38 10.35 -1.82 11.84
N GLY A 39 10.31 -1.79 10.51
CA GLY A 39 10.57 -2.95 9.67
C GLY A 39 11.95 -3.57 9.95
N PRO A 40 12.11 -4.87 9.64
CA PRO A 40 13.34 -5.61 9.92
C PRO A 40 14.53 -5.05 9.13
N GLY A 41 15.74 -5.22 9.70
CA GLY A 41 17.01 -4.93 9.04
C GLY A 41 17.49 -3.48 9.20
N LYS A 42 18.54 -3.15 8.44
CA LYS A 42 19.18 -1.83 8.45
C LYS A 42 18.50 -0.92 7.42
N TYR A 43 17.26 -0.50 7.68
CA TYR A 43 16.48 0.33 6.75
C TYR A 43 17.22 1.62 6.35
N LEU A 44 18.08 2.16 7.23
CA LEU A 44 18.95 3.29 6.92
C LEU A 44 19.94 2.98 5.79
N ASP A 45 20.65 1.85 5.84
CA ASP A 45 21.56 1.40 4.79
C ASP A 45 20.83 1.23 3.44
N HIS A 46 19.58 0.76 3.49
CA HIS A 46 18.73 0.64 2.29
C HIS A 46 18.31 2.01 1.76
N TRP A 47 17.95 2.96 2.62
CA TRP A 47 17.62 4.32 2.18
C TRP A 47 18.82 5.07 1.65
N GLU A 48 20.02 4.83 2.19
CA GLU A 48 21.26 5.37 1.64
C GLU A 48 21.53 4.82 0.24
N SER A 49 21.25 3.53 0.02
CA SER A 49 21.52 2.86 -1.27
C SER A 49 20.46 3.11 -2.34
N TYR A 50 19.18 3.16 -1.96
CA TYR A 50 18.04 3.17 -2.88
C TYR A 50 17.13 4.39 -2.72
N GLY A 51 17.29 5.16 -1.64
CA GLY A 51 16.33 6.19 -1.23
C GLY A 51 15.18 5.65 -0.39
N MET A 52 14.34 6.57 0.07
CA MET A 52 13.06 6.33 0.73
C MET A 52 12.03 5.87 -0.31
N VAL A 53 12.20 4.66 -0.82
CA VAL A 53 11.38 4.10 -1.91
C VAL A 53 10.04 3.60 -1.42
N VAL A 54 9.03 3.63 -2.29
CA VAL A 54 7.78 2.91 -2.04
C VAL A 54 8.07 1.42 -2.02
N GLY A 55 7.76 0.79 -0.89
CA GLY A 55 7.97 -0.63 -0.68
C GLY A 55 6.75 -1.43 -1.12
N CYS A 56 6.99 -2.63 -1.62
CA CYS A 56 5.94 -3.59 -1.99
C CYS A 56 6.24 -4.97 -1.40
N ASN A 57 5.18 -5.74 -1.13
CA ASN A 57 5.26 -7.15 -0.74
C ASN A 57 4.00 -7.92 -1.16
N ALA A 58 4.17 -9.05 -1.84
CA ALA A 58 3.07 -9.95 -2.15
C ALA A 58 2.72 -10.81 -0.91
N LEU A 59 1.48 -10.73 -0.44
CA LEU A 59 1.05 -11.50 0.72
C LEU A 59 1.16 -13.00 0.47
N GLY A 60 1.69 -13.72 1.46
CA GLY A 60 1.97 -15.14 1.38
C GLY A 60 3.33 -15.50 0.77
N SER A 61 4.13 -14.50 0.36
CA SER A 61 5.52 -14.69 -0.10
C SER A 61 6.51 -13.94 0.80
N TYR A 62 7.74 -14.46 0.92
CA TYR A 62 8.83 -13.74 1.59
C TYR A 62 9.06 -12.36 0.92
N PRO A 63 9.48 -11.29 1.64
CA PRO A 63 9.87 -11.19 3.05
C PRO A 63 8.70 -11.06 4.02
N PHE A 64 7.46 -11.21 3.57
CA PHE A 64 6.36 -11.36 4.52
C PHE A 64 6.50 -12.76 5.14
N PRO A 65 6.42 -12.90 6.46
CA PRO A 65 6.56 -14.20 7.08
C PRO A 65 5.53 -15.16 6.48
N ASN A 66 6.04 -16.23 5.87
CA ASN A 66 5.25 -17.35 5.40
C ASN A 66 4.84 -18.16 6.63
N TYR A 67 3.98 -17.58 7.46
CA TYR A 67 3.38 -18.31 8.57
C TYR A 67 2.37 -19.28 7.97
N THR A 68 2.84 -20.42 7.48
CA THR A 68 2.01 -21.53 7.02
C THR A 68 1.03 -22.01 8.10
N GLU A 69 1.30 -21.71 9.36
CA GLU A 69 0.44 -21.98 10.51
C GLU A 69 -0.77 -21.02 10.63
N TYR A 70 -0.66 -19.80 10.10
CA TYR A 70 -1.75 -18.83 10.07
C TYR A 70 -2.37 -18.83 8.67
N LYS A 71 -3.40 -19.66 8.47
CA LYS A 71 -4.38 -19.57 7.36
C LYS A 71 -5.17 -18.23 7.36
N LEU A 72 -4.59 -17.14 7.86
CA LEU A 72 -5.26 -15.91 8.27
C LEU A 72 -5.20 -14.78 7.25
N PHE A 73 -4.65 -15.01 6.04
CA PHE A 73 -4.66 -14.02 4.98
C PHE A 73 -5.55 -14.51 3.84
N PRO A 74 -6.88 -14.31 3.94
CA PRO A 74 -7.85 -14.84 3.00
C PRO A 74 -7.88 -14.09 1.67
N TYR A 75 -6.83 -13.33 1.34
CA TYR A 75 -6.77 -12.49 0.16
C TYR A 75 -5.64 -12.97 -0.78
N PRO A 76 -5.85 -14.08 -1.52
CA PRO A 76 -4.90 -14.53 -2.55
C PRO A 76 -4.54 -13.41 -3.52
N GLY A 77 -3.25 -13.23 -3.78
CA GLY A 77 -2.76 -12.19 -4.69
C GLY A 77 -2.81 -10.78 -4.14
N ALA A 78 -3.15 -10.59 -2.85
CA ALA A 78 -3.07 -9.28 -2.22
C ALA A 78 -1.63 -8.78 -2.15
N VAL A 79 -1.48 -7.47 -2.35
CA VAL A 79 -0.20 -6.79 -2.35
C VAL A 79 -0.23 -5.68 -1.32
N TRP A 80 0.78 -5.63 -0.47
CA TRP A 80 0.96 -4.60 0.54
C TRP A 80 2.01 -3.60 0.11
N TYR A 81 1.64 -2.32 0.16
CA TYR A 81 2.55 -1.22 -0.08
C TYR A 81 2.94 -0.54 1.24
N SER A 82 4.13 0.04 1.28
CA SER A 82 4.56 0.95 2.34
C SER A 82 5.01 2.27 1.74
N LEU A 83 4.43 3.36 2.22
CA LEU A 83 4.72 4.72 1.80
C LEU A 83 5.59 5.38 2.89
N PRO A 84 6.91 5.53 2.67
CA PRO A 84 7.81 6.10 3.67
C PRO A 84 7.52 7.58 3.85
N GLY A 85 6.91 7.99 4.96
CA GLY A 85 6.79 9.42 5.26
C GLY A 85 8.16 10.08 5.33
N ASN A 86 8.24 11.39 5.06
CA ASN A 86 9.46 12.19 5.18
C ASN A 86 10.16 12.05 6.53
N CYS A 87 9.39 11.69 7.57
CA CYS A 87 9.85 11.42 8.92
C CYS A 87 10.01 9.94 9.26
N GLY A 88 10.26 9.09 8.27
CA GLY A 88 10.30 7.64 8.47
C GLY A 88 11.29 7.17 9.54
N SER A 89 12.27 7.97 9.97
CA SER A 89 13.20 7.63 11.05
C SER A 89 12.71 8.00 12.46
N MET A 90 11.60 8.72 12.57
CA MET A 90 11.10 9.33 13.81
C MET A 90 9.62 9.02 14.05
N GLU A 91 9.19 9.10 15.31
CA GLU A 91 7.76 9.00 15.61
C GLU A 91 7.02 10.29 15.17
N TRP A 92 5.73 10.18 14.88
CA TRP A 92 4.92 11.28 14.36
C TRP A 92 4.87 12.50 15.30
N ASN A 93 4.98 12.27 16.62
CA ASN A 93 5.03 13.28 17.67
C ASN A 93 6.42 13.91 17.84
N GLN A 94 7.47 13.34 17.26
CA GLN A 94 8.85 13.83 17.28
C GLN A 94 9.22 14.58 15.99
N ALA A 95 8.46 14.36 14.91
CA ALA A 95 8.63 15.09 13.67
C ALA A 95 8.46 16.61 13.88
N ASP A 96 9.25 17.42 13.20
CA ASP A 96 9.07 18.87 13.12
C ASP A 96 8.23 19.26 11.89
N ALA A 97 8.07 20.57 11.65
CA ALA A 97 7.27 21.07 10.53
C ALA A 97 7.93 20.77 9.17
N ASP A 98 9.25 20.88 9.07
CA ASP A 98 10.00 20.63 7.84
C ASP A 98 9.91 19.16 7.44
N CYS A 99 10.04 18.28 8.42
CA CYS A 99 9.88 16.85 8.26
C CYS A 99 8.45 16.48 7.83
N ARG A 100 7.42 17.17 8.32
CA ARG A 100 6.01 16.93 7.94
C ARG A 100 5.60 17.58 6.62
N ALA A 101 6.47 18.38 5.99
CA ALA A 101 6.15 18.98 4.71
C ALA A 101 5.77 17.89 3.70
N GLU A 102 4.70 18.10 2.93
CA GLU A 102 4.26 17.10 1.96
C GLU A 102 5.27 16.97 0.81
N GLN A 103 5.44 15.75 0.30
CA GLN A 103 6.19 15.54 -0.93
C GLN A 103 5.38 16.07 -2.11
N VAL A 104 6.01 16.96 -2.88
CA VAL A 104 5.51 17.42 -4.19
C VAL A 104 5.66 16.32 -5.24
N THR A 105 5.30 16.61 -6.50
CA THR A 105 5.41 15.71 -7.65
C THR A 105 6.67 14.82 -7.60
N PRO A 106 6.52 13.48 -7.62
CA PRO A 106 7.64 12.56 -7.48
C PRO A 106 8.70 12.77 -8.56
N THR A 107 9.94 13.00 -8.12
CA THR A 107 11.08 13.22 -9.03
C THR A 107 11.87 11.93 -9.29
N GLY A 108 11.75 10.94 -8.40
CA GLY A 108 12.62 9.77 -8.39
C GLY A 108 13.96 10.03 -7.69
N ALA A 109 14.13 11.20 -7.07
CA ALA A 109 15.22 11.41 -6.12
C ALA A 109 14.99 10.54 -4.87
N GLY A 110 16.07 10.15 -4.18
CA GLY A 110 15.98 9.26 -3.02
C GLY A 110 15.13 9.82 -1.86
N ASN A 111 14.85 11.11 -1.83
CA ASN A 111 14.00 11.79 -0.85
C ASN A 111 12.66 12.28 -1.44
N CYS A 112 12.32 11.92 -2.68
CA CYS A 112 11.13 12.38 -3.38
C CYS A 112 10.64 11.30 -4.36
N THR A 113 10.01 10.26 -3.81
CA THR A 113 9.67 9.02 -4.51
C THR A 113 8.18 8.81 -4.68
N TYR A 114 7.33 9.52 -3.92
CA TYR A 114 5.88 9.43 -4.06
C TYR A 114 5.17 10.69 -3.58
N SER A 115 3.95 10.86 -4.08
CA SER A 115 2.99 11.82 -3.54
C SER A 115 1.66 11.11 -3.41
N TYR A 116 0.80 11.63 -2.56
CA TYR A 116 -0.56 11.12 -2.44
C TYR A 116 -1.54 12.25 -2.24
N GLU A 117 -2.77 12.03 -2.68
CA GLU A 117 -3.91 12.89 -2.38
C GLU A 117 -5.07 12.04 -1.84
N ALA A 118 -5.87 12.64 -0.97
CA ALA A 118 -7.06 11.98 -0.45
C ALA A 118 -8.06 11.74 -1.60
N ALA A 119 -8.46 10.48 -1.78
CA ALA A 119 -9.45 10.05 -2.77
C ALA A 119 -10.80 9.69 -2.11
N GLY A 120 -11.09 10.36 -0.99
CA GLY A 120 -12.26 10.13 -0.16
C GLY A 120 -12.15 8.90 0.73
N GLU A 121 -13.30 8.46 1.23
CA GLU A 121 -13.42 7.34 2.16
C GLU A 121 -14.64 6.49 1.77
N ILE A 122 -14.67 5.25 2.25
CA ILE A 122 -15.83 4.37 2.18
C ILE A 122 -16.08 3.81 3.58
N SER A 123 -17.34 3.82 4.04
CA SER A 123 -17.66 3.20 5.33
C SER A 123 -17.65 1.68 5.20
N LEU A 124 -17.29 0.97 6.28
CA LEU A 124 -17.36 -0.48 6.28
C LEU A 124 -18.80 -0.98 6.04
N GLY A 125 -19.81 -0.24 6.51
CA GLY A 125 -21.22 -0.55 6.23
C GLY A 125 -21.60 -0.34 4.77
N GLU A 126 -21.00 0.63 4.07
CA GLU A 126 -21.18 0.83 2.62
C GLU A 126 -20.50 -0.29 1.84
N LEU A 127 -19.30 -0.69 2.26
CA LEU A 127 -18.58 -1.81 1.65
C LEU A 127 -19.33 -3.14 1.83
N ASP A 128 -19.94 -3.33 2.99
CA ASP A 128 -20.69 -4.54 3.37
C ASP A 128 -22.10 -4.60 2.74
N SER A 129 -22.84 -3.49 2.76
CA SER A 129 -24.23 -3.44 2.27
C SER A 129 -24.36 -3.63 0.75
N GLN A 130 -23.27 -3.47 0.00
CA GLN A 130 -23.23 -3.74 -1.43
C GLN A 130 -23.09 -5.23 -1.78
N GLN A 131 -22.98 -6.13 -0.80
CA GLN A 131 -23.01 -7.59 -1.01
C GLN A 131 -24.38 -8.24 -0.85
N GLY A 132 -25.45 -7.46 -0.62
CA GLY A 132 -26.83 -7.97 -0.67
C GLY A 132 -27.24 -8.93 0.45
N ASP A 133 -26.34 -9.36 1.34
CA ASP A 133 -26.70 -10.20 2.49
C ASP A 133 -25.70 -10.04 3.64
N ASN A 134 -26.25 -9.68 4.82
CA ASN A 134 -25.72 -9.73 6.20
C ASN A 134 -24.18 -9.69 6.38
N ARG A 135 -23.66 -8.73 7.16
CA ARG A 135 -22.26 -8.58 7.61
C ARG A 135 -21.51 -9.86 7.92
N ASP A 136 -22.21 -10.84 8.49
CA ASP A 136 -21.64 -12.14 8.82
C ASP A 136 -21.27 -12.97 7.58
N ASN A 137 -21.84 -12.72 6.40
CA ASN A 137 -21.48 -13.36 5.13
C ASN A 137 -20.27 -12.69 4.46
N PHE A 138 -20.16 -11.35 4.47
CA PHE A 138 -19.00 -10.63 3.91
C PHE A 138 -17.68 -11.13 4.50
N TRP A 139 -17.62 -11.28 5.84
CA TRP A 139 -16.42 -11.77 6.51
C TRP A 139 -16.28 -13.30 6.46
N ARG A 140 -17.37 -14.06 6.32
CA ARG A 140 -17.33 -15.52 6.23
C ARG A 140 -17.00 -16.03 4.82
N GLU A 141 -17.24 -15.21 3.79
CA GLU A 141 -16.85 -15.46 2.40
C GLU A 141 -15.61 -14.68 1.97
N ALA A 142 -14.92 -13.98 2.87
CA ALA A 142 -13.61 -13.41 2.57
C ALA A 142 -12.63 -14.48 2.07
N ASP A 143 -12.77 -15.72 2.54
CA ASP A 143 -12.02 -16.91 2.11
C ASP A 143 -12.52 -17.50 0.77
N GLY A 144 -13.67 -17.03 0.29
CA GLY A 144 -14.35 -17.46 -0.93
C GLY A 144 -13.85 -16.67 -2.14
N LYS A 145 -13.58 -17.38 -3.24
CA LYS A 145 -13.17 -16.80 -4.54
C LYS A 145 -14.16 -15.77 -5.12
N SER A 146 -15.38 -15.65 -4.55
CA SER A 146 -16.44 -14.73 -4.98
C SER A 146 -16.19 -13.26 -4.58
N CYS A 147 -15.38 -12.98 -3.56
CA CYS A 147 -15.21 -11.59 -3.09
C CYS A 147 -14.34 -10.73 -4.03
N LEU A 148 -13.42 -11.37 -4.77
CA LEU A 148 -12.51 -10.69 -5.72
C LEU A 148 -13.23 -10.09 -6.93
N THR A 149 -14.39 -10.64 -7.33
CA THR A 149 -15.13 -10.14 -8.49
C THR A 149 -15.92 -8.86 -8.21
N CYS A 150 -16.33 -8.60 -6.96
CA CYS A 150 -17.13 -7.42 -6.65
C CYS A 150 -16.30 -6.13 -6.55
N THR A 151 -15.06 -6.18 -6.05
CA THR A 151 -14.24 -4.97 -5.89
C THR A 151 -13.83 -4.37 -7.23
N SER A 152 -13.64 -5.20 -8.27
CA SER A 152 -13.42 -4.72 -9.64
C SER A 152 -14.68 -4.14 -10.28
N CYS A 153 -15.85 -4.76 -10.07
CA CYS A 153 -17.13 -4.25 -10.61
C CYS A 153 -17.55 -2.91 -10.00
N LEU A 154 -17.42 -2.75 -8.67
CA LEU A 154 -17.73 -1.49 -7.98
C LEU A 154 -16.80 -0.34 -8.38
N ARG A 155 -15.59 -0.67 -8.84
CA ARG A 155 -14.60 0.30 -9.32
C ARG A 155 -15.02 0.90 -10.66
N GLU A 156 -15.50 0.07 -11.59
CA GLU A 156 -15.97 0.52 -12.92
C GLU A 156 -17.30 1.29 -12.85
N GLU A 157 -18.25 0.85 -12.01
CA GLU A 157 -19.56 1.51 -11.91
C GLU A 157 -19.47 2.91 -11.30
N ARG A 158 -18.59 3.11 -10.32
CA ARG A 158 -18.51 4.38 -9.56
C ARG A 158 -17.44 5.34 -10.05
N TYR A 159 -16.46 4.85 -10.81
CA TYR A 159 -15.39 5.66 -11.41
C TYR A 159 -15.18 5.35 -12.90
N PRO A 160 -16.22 5.48 -13.73
CA PRO A 160 -16.11 5.21 -15.16
C PRO A 160 -15.13 6.21 -15.80
N GLY A 161 -13.99 5.71 -16.29
CA GLY A 161 -12.98 6.48 -17.01
C GLY A 161 -11.77 6.97 -16.20
N ASP A 162 -11.70 6.69 -14.90
CA ASP A 162 -10.52 6.99 -14.06
C ASP A 162 -9.39 5.97 -14.21
N LEU A 163 -9.64 4.85 -14.89
CA LEU A 163 -8.61 3.99 -15.41
C LEU A 163 -8.73 3.91 -16.93
N LYS A 164 -7.73 4.41 -17.65
CA LYS A 164 -7.57 4.02 -19.05
C LYS A 164 -7.02 2.59 -19.03
N ASP A 165 -7.29 1.75 -20.03
CA ASP A 165 -6.65 0.43 -20.20
C ASP A 165 -5.10 0.47 -20.23
N THR A 166 -4.52 1.68 -20.18
CA THR A 166 -3.10 1.97 -20.01
C THR A 166 -2.66 2.17 -18.55
N ASP A 167 -3.54 2.04 -17.56
CA ASP A 167 -3.17 2.04 -16.15
C ASP A 167 -2.43 0.74 -15.83
N LEU A 168 -1.14 0.85 -16.17
CA LEU A 168 0.02 0.03 -15.92
C LEU A 168 -0.31 -1.21 -15.09
N GLN A 169 -0.13 -2.38 -15.70
CA GLN A 169 0.10 -3.61 -14.95
C GLN A 169 1.00 -3.28 -13.78
N THR A 170 0.53 -3.51 -12.54
CA THR A 170 1.34 -3.39 -11.33
C THR A 170 2.66 -4.09 -11.60
N PRO A 171 3.78 -3.35 -11.74
CA PRO A 171 5.04 -3.98 -12.06
C PRO A 171 5.41 -4.95 -10.95
N PRO A 172 6.10 -6.06 -11.27
CA PRO A 172 6.33 -7.13 -10.32
C PRO A 172 7.02 -6.57 -9.07
N CYS A 173 6.40 -6.83 -7.92
CA CYS A 173 7.08 -6.65 -6.65
C CYS A 173 8.22 -7.69 -6.59
N PRO A 174 9.41 -7.33 -6.09
CA PRO A 174 10.48 -8.29 -5.96
C PRO A 174 10.00 -9.48 -5.12
N ALA A 175 10.21 -10.69 -5.66
CA ALA A 175 9.87 -11.96 -5.01
C ALA A 175 10.88 -12.31 -3.91
#